data_AF-A0A7Y4UCA9-F1
#
_entry.id   AF-A0A7Y4UCA9-F1
#
_cell.length_a   1.000
_cell.length_b   1.000
_cell.length_c   1.000
_cell.angle_alpha   90.00
_cell.angle_beta   90.00
_cell.angle_gamma   90.00
#
_symmetry.space_group_name_H-M   'P 1'
#
loop_
_entity.id
_entity.type
_entity.pdbx_description
1 polymer ?
#
loop_
_entity_poly.entity_id
_entity_poly.type
_entity_poly.pdbx_seq_one_letter_code
_entity_poly.pdbx_strand_id
1 'polypeptide(L)' 'MKIDKLKERLRKDRPATAVTLNLPEDVVRDLERAALHRGFTNGQALMRAYVGQGLRTDLEQLDATPEVVNLTD' A
#
# COMPACT_ATOMS: atom_id res chain seq x y z
N MET A 1 -7.85 -11.92 -5.83
CA MET A 1 -8.24 -10.54 -6.23
C MET A 1 -9.15 -10.59 -7.46
N LYS A 2 -10.33 -9.94 -7.44
CA LYS A 2 -11.28 -9.92 -8.57
C LYS A 2 -10.73 -9.11 -9.77
N ILE A 3 -11.07 -9.51 -11.00
CA ILE A 3 -10.57 -8.92 -12.27
C ILE A 3 -10.84 -7.41 -12.38
N ASP A 4 -11.94 -6.93 -11.81
CA ASP A 4 -12.35 -5.53 -11.93
C ASP A 4 -11.45 -4.60 -11.10
N LYS A 5 -11.03 -5.02 -9.90
CA LYS A 5 -10.03 -4.31 -9.06
C LYS A 5 -8.67 -4.23 -9.75
N LEU A 6 -8.33 -5.19 -10.63
CA LEU A 6 -7.08 -5.18 -11.39
C LEU A 6 -7.12 -4.12 -12.50
N LYS A 7 -8.25 -3.98 -13.21
CA LYS A 7 -8.43 -2.97 -14.26
C LYS A 7 -8.29 -1.54 -13.71
N GLU A 8 -8.88 -1.26 -12.55
CA GLU A 8 -8.74 0.04 -11.88
C GLU A 8 -7.29 0.36 -11.52
N ARG A 9 -6.53 -0.64 -11.08
CA ARG A 9 -5.12 -0.48 -10.70
C ARG A 9 -4.19 -0.27 -11.89
N LEU A 10 -4.56 -0.75 -13.08
CA LEU A 10 -3.81 -0.60 -14.34
C LEU A 10 -4.14 0.70 -15.08
N ARG A 11 -5.16 1.46 -14.64
CA ARG A 11 -5.52 2.74 -15.23
C ARG A 11 -4.32 3.71 -15.15
N LYS A 12 -3.83 4.15 -16.32
CA LYS A 12 -2.65 5.04 -16.45
C LYS A 12 -2.88 6.42 -15.81
N ASP A 13 -4.09 6.95 -15.92
CA ASP A 13 -4.54 8.26 -15.43
C ASP A 13 -5.25 8.18 -14.08
N ARG A 14 -4.87 7.22 -13.22
CA ARG A 14 -5.49 7.12 -11.90
C ARG A 14 -5.22 8.41 -11.10
N PRO A 15 -6.26 9.02 -10.49
CA PRO A 15 -6.08 10.19 -9.65
C PRO A 15 -5.21 9.82 -8.45
N ALA A 16 -4.30 10.73 -8.10
CA ALA A 16 -3.44 10.60 -6.93
C ALA A 16 -3.81 11.69 -5.92
N THR A 17 -3.83 11.31 -4.64
CA THR A 17 -4.07 12.23 -3.52
C THR A 17 -2.77 12.40 -2.75
N ALA A 18 -2.39 13.65 -2.46
CA ALA A 18 -1.26 13.95 -1.59
C ALA A 18 -1.64 13.70 -0.13
N VAL A 19 -0.75 13.04 0.62
CA VAL A 19 -0.91 12.76 2.04
C VAL A 19 0.34 13.23 2.77
N THR A 20 0.16 13.93 3.89
CA THR A 20 1.25 14.37 4.77
C THR A 20 1.32 13.44 5.97
N LEU A 21 2.52 12.93 6.28
CA LEU A 21 2.78 12.03 7.39
C LEU A 21 3.98 12.55 8.19
N ASN A 22 3.87 12.57 9.51
CA ASN A 22 4.99 12.86 10.39
C ASN A 22 5.67 11.55 10.79
N LEU A 23 6.96 11.43 10.52
CA LEU A 23 7.78 10.26 10.87
C LEU A 23 8.96 10.73 11.72
N PRO A 24 9.42 9.92 12.68
CA PRO A 24 10.67 10.17 13.39
C PRO A 24 11.86 10.34 12.42
N GLU A 25 12.80 11.20 12.77
CA GLU A 25 13.94 11.54 11.89
C GLU A 25 14.86 10.34 11.60
N ASP A 26 15.05 9.44 12.58
CA ASP A 26 15.75 8.17 12.41
C ASP A 26 15.05 7.28 11.39
N VAL A 27 13.72 7.17 11.45
CA VAL A 27 12.93 6.39 10.49
C VAL A 27 13.07 6.94 9.07
N VAL A 28 13.06 8.27 8.91
CA VAL A 28 13.26 8.89 7.58
C VAL A 28 14.66 8.58 7.04
N ARG A 29 15.70 8.69 7.86
CA ARG A 29 17.09 8.36 7.47
C ARG A 29 17.24 6.90 7.08
N ASP A 30 16.64 5.99 7.84
CA ASP A 30 16.69 4.56 7.54
C ASP A 30 15.90 4.22 6.27
N LEU A 31 14.79 4.91 6.01
CA LEU A 31 14.00 4.75 4.79
C LEU A 31 14.82 5.15 3.54
N GLU A 32 15.59 6.24 3.60
CA GLU A 32 16.47 6.65 2.50
C GLU A 32 17.59 5.63 2.27
N ARG A 33 18.23 5.14 3.34
CA ARG A 33 19.26 4.10 3.26
C ARG A 33 18.68 2.82 2.64
N ALA A 34 17.53 2.37 3.12
CA ALA A 34 16.85 1.18 2.63
C ALA A 34 16.46 1.32 1.15
N ALA A 35 16.02 2.51 0.71
CA ALA A 35 15.66 2.76 -0.68
C ALA A 35 16.82 2.46 -1.62
N LEU A 36 18.01 3.00 -1.34
CA LEU A 36 19.21 2.77 -2.15
C LEU A 36 19.58 1.27 -2.20
N HIS A 37 19.58 0.60 -1.06
CA HIS A 37 19.92 -0.83 -0.98
C HIS A 37 18.90 -1.73 -1.70
N ARG A 38 17.66 -1.26 -1.86
CA ARG A 38 16.57 -1.98 -2.54
C ARG A 38 16.41 -1.56 -4.01
N GLY A 39 17.29 -0.70 -4.54
CA GLY A 39 17.26 -0.25 -5.93
C GLY A 39 16.21 0.84 -6.23
N PHE A 40 15.69 1.51 -5.20
CA PHE A 40 14.80 2.66 -5.36
C PHE A 40 15.59 3.97 -5.38
N THR A 41 15.06 4.96 -6.09
CA THR A 41 15.69 6.28 -6.23
C THR A 41 15.63 7.13 -4.97
N ASN A 42 14.62 6.93 -4.10
CA ASN A 42 14.47 7.64 -2.83
C ASN A 42 13.51 6.92 -1.87
N GLY A 43 13.46 7.38 -0.62
CA GLY A 43 12.57 6.85 0.41
C GLY A 43 11.09 6.92 0.05
N GLN A 44 10.65 7.97 -0.66
CA GLN A 44 9.25 8.11 -1.08
C GLN A 44 8.85 7.02 -2.09
N ALA A 45 9.74 6.64 -3.00
CA ALA A 45 9.51 5.56 -3.95
C ALA A 45 9.40 4.20 -3.24
N LEU A 46 10.27 3.94 -2.27
CA LEU A 46 10.21 2.75 -1.43
C LEU A 46 8.91 2.72 -0.60
N MET A 47 8.54 3.84 0.02
CA MET A 47 7.32 3.96 0.81
C MET A 47 6.07 3.64 -0.01
N ARG A 48 5.96 4.18 -1.24
CA ARG A 48 4.84 3.85 -2.14
C ARG A 48 4.77 2.35 -2.46
N ALA A 49 5.92 1.70 -2.64
CA ALA A 49 5.98 0.26 -2.89
C ALA A 49 5.51 -0.53 -1.66
N TYR A 50 5.99 -0.20 -0.47
CA TYR A 50 5.58 -0.83 0.79
C TYR A 50 4.09 -0.68 1.06
N VAL A 51 3.55 0.53 0.94
CA VAL A 51 2.11 0.77 1.10
C VAL A 51 1.31 -0.06 0.08
N GLY A 52 1.72 -0.06 -1.18
CA GLY A 52 1.03 -0.83 -2.22
C GLY A 52 1.08 -2.35 -2.01
N GLN A 53 2.19 -2.88 -1.48
CA GLN A 53 2.35 -4.31 -1.20
C GLN A 53 1.57 -4.73 0.05
N GLY A 54 1.74 -4.02 1.16
CA GLY A 54 1.03 -4.30 2.42
C GLY A 54 -0.48 -4.24 2.22
N LEU A 55 -0.97 -3.14 1.66
CA LEU A 55 -2.42 -2.96 1.44
C LEU A 55 -3.02 -4.02 0.51
N ARG A 56 -2.27 -4.51 -0.50
CA ARG A 56 -2.77 -5.61 -1.34
C ARG A 56 -2.93 -6.90 -0.53
N THR A 57 -1.97 -7.20 0.32
CA THR A 57 -1.98 -8.39 1.17
C THR A 57 -3.16 -8.33 2.15
N ASP A 58 -3.33 -7.19 2.81
CA ASP A 58 -4.41 -6.99 3.78
C ASP A 58 -5.78 -7.04 3.12
N LEU A 59 -5.96 -6.41 1.95
CA LEU A 59 -7.22 -6.46 1.20
C LEU A 59 -7.55 -7.87 0.72
N GLU A 60 -6.56 -8.68 0.38
CA GLU A 60 -6.77 -10.09 0.02
C GLU A 60 -7.22 -10.92 1.23
N GLN A 61 -6.65 -10.66 2.42
CA GLN A 61 -7.09 -11.31 3.66
C GLN A 61 -8.50 -10.88 4.07
N LEU A 62 -8.83 -9.59 3.94
CA LEU A 62 -10.18 -9.08 4.19
C LEU A 62 -11.20 -9.67 3.22
N ASP A 63 -10.89 -9.74 1.92
CA ASP A 63 -11.77 -10.38 0.92
C ASP A 63 -11.93 -11.90 1.16
N ALA A 64 -10.95 -12.56 1.82
CA ALA A 64 -10.97 -13.99 2.11
C ALA A 64 -11.65 -14.36 3.44
N THR A 65 -11.82 -13.38 4.34
CA THR A 65 -12.54 -13.58 5.59
C THR A 65 -14.03 -13.45 5.27
N PRO A 66 -14.85 -14.52 5.34
CA PRO A 66 -16.28 -14.37 5.17
C PRO A 66 -16.76 -13.39 6.24
N GLU A 67 -17.49 -12.34 5.82
CA GLU A 67 -18.28 -11.55 6.77
C GLU A 67 -19.09 -12.57 7.56
N VAL A 68 -18.78 -12.71 8.85
CA VAL A 68 -19.68 -13.36 9.79
C VAL A 68 -20.84 -12.39 9.88
N VAL A 69 -21.79 -12.52 8.96
CA VAL A 69 -23.09 -11.89 9.08
C VAL A 69 -23.64 -12.45 10.38
N ASN A 70 -23.55 -11.66 11.45
CA ASN A 70 -24.31 -11.93 12.65
C ASN A 70 -25.78 -11.79 12.24
N LEU A 71 -26.34 -12.92 11.80
CA LEU A 71 -27.76 -13.19 11.80
C LEU A 71 -28.14 -13.33 13.28
N THR A 72 -28.29 -12.20 13.97
CA THR A 72 -29.09 -12.15 15.18
C THR A 72 -30.46 -11.63 14.78
N ASP A 73 -31.42 -12.54 14.88
CA ASP A 73 -32.88 -12.37 14.79
C ASP A 73 -33.43 -11.16 15.57
#